data_AF-G5A7K1-F1
#
_entry.id   AF-G5A7K1-F1
#
_cell.length_a   1.000
_cell.length_b   1.000
_cell.length_c   1.000
_cell.angle_alpha   90.00
_cell.angle_beta   90.00
_cell.angle_gamma   90.00
#
_symmetry.space_group_name_H-M   'P 1'
#
loop_
_entity.id
_entity.type
_entity.pdbx_description
1 polymer ?
#
loop_
_entity_poly.entity_id
_entity_poly.type
_entity_poly.pdbx_seq_one_letter_code
_entity_poly.pdbx_strand_id
1 'polypeptide(L)'
;LKKKLRAAAEAEAEKLKRRPKPVPNFDQLHSKWEAALKKRKELARRNQDEEAVVEDSTDTSSKNKNGEFFTSRAAKLAELQEKKEARKQRLQAKEEAIKQHAKRAQQKLLERARASLGKDVGVQRKPTKSEALRVQKLMAEAAKQEKQRQREEREADARERRREEAARRVRAQVKRSEGVRRENYSGNFVDLKDLDAVAKEKAREQRQQFKDAIARNKEKLLAAAAARPSLMERFTTTVKRETHRRSALEAVVKTVFHKDLSTLKGVLTDDEQELAKEMVAVDDD
;
A
#
# COMPACT_ATOMS: atom_id res chain seq x y z
N LEU A 1 -48.55 43.80 13.63
CA LEU A 1 -48.47 42.39 14.10
C LEU A 1 -47.39 41.58 13.38
N LYS A 2 -47.39 41.44 12.03
CA LYS A 2 -46.39 40.65 11.28
C LYS A 2 -44.91 41.03 11.48
N LYS A 3 -44.60 42.33 11.65
CA LYS A 3 -43.23 42.80 11.93
C LYS A 3 -42.71 42.40 13.32
N LYS A 4 -43.59 42.38 14.34
CA LYS A 4 -43.24 41.98 15.71
C LYS A 4 -42.98 40.47 15.81
N LEU A 5 -43.74 39.67 15.06
CA LEU A 5 -43.53 38.22 14.96
C LEU A 5 -42.22 37.84 14.26
N ARG A 6 -41.81 38.59 13.21
CA ARG A 6 -40.52 38.39 12.56
C ARG A 6 -39.34 38.78 13.45
N ALA A 7 -39.44 39.90 14.16
CA ALA A 7 -38.41 40.32 15.10
C ALA A 7 -38.27 39.35 16.29
N ALA A 8 -39.37 38.78 16.78
CA ALA A 8 -39.34 37.74 17.81
C ALA A 8 -38.68 36.44 17.31
N ALA A 9 -38.98 36.03 16.07
CA ALA A 9 -38.36 34.86 15.45
C ALA A 9 -36.86 35.05 15.17
N GLU A 10 -36.43 36.26 14.75
CA GLU A 10 -35.01 36.59 14.59
C GLU A 10 -34.28 36.62 15.94
N ALA A 11 -34.91 37.17 16.99
CA ALA A 11 -34.32 37.19 18.34
C ALA A 11 -34.19 35.78 18.96
N GLU A 12 -35.15 34.87 18.72
CA GLU A 12 -35.01 33.47 19.11
C GLU A 12 -33.93 32.74 18.31
N ALA A 13 -33.82 33.00 17.00
CA ALA A 13 -32.79 32.42 16.16
C ALA A 13 -31.37 32.87 16.58
N GLU A 14 -31.19 34.12 16.99
CA GLU A 14 -29.91 34.58 17.55
C GLU A 14 -29.59 33.95 18.91
N LYS A 15 -30.59 33.76 19.79
CA LYS A 15 -30.40 33.06 21.07
C LYS A 15 -29.99 31.60 20.86
N LEU A 16 -30.53 30.93 19.83
CA LEU A 16 -30.13 29.56 19.47
C LEU A 16 -28.70 29.48 18.92
N LYS A 17 -28.24 30.49 18.16
CA LYS A 17 -26.85 30.55 17.65
C LYS A 17 -25.81 30.79 18.75
N ARG A 18 -26.18 31.45 19.84
CA ARG A 18 -25.29 31.76 20.98
C ARG A 18 -25.22 30.66 22.03
N ARG A 19 -26.02 29.59 21.91
CA ARG A 19 -25.94 28.45 22.83
C ARG A 19 -24.70 27.62 22.54
N PRO A 20 -23.93 27.19 23.56
CA PRO A 20 -22.85 26.24 23.37
C PRO A 20 -23.41 24.96 22.75
N LYS A 21 -22.66 24.38 21.81
CA LYS A 21 -23.07 23.13 21.15
C LYS A 21 -23.28 22.07 22.23
N PRO A 22 -24.38 21.30 22.18
CA PRO A 22 -24.59 20.22 23.14
C PRO A 22 -23.40 19.27 23.09
N VAL A 23 -22.91 18.88 24.26
CA VAL A 23 -21.84 17.88 24.37
C VAL A 23 -22.33 16.60 23.69
N PRO A 24 -21.58 16.04 22.73
CA PRO A 24 -21.97 14.79 22.10
C PRO A 24 -22.18 13.71 23.15
N ASN A 25 -23.27 12.95 23.03
CA ASN A 25 -23.48 11.79 23.90
C ASN A 25 -22.46 10.71 23.51
N PHE A 26 -21.38 10.61 24.29
CA PHE A 26 -20.26 9.71 24.03
C PHE A 26 -20.69 8.23 24.10
N ASP A 27 -21.65 7.87 24.94
CA ASP A 27 -22.16 6.50 25.06
C ASP A 27 -22.91 6.07 23.79
N GLN A 28 -23.68 6.98 23.20
CA GLN A 28 -24.33 6.74 21.91
C GLN A 28 -23.33 6.63 20.76
N LEU A 29 -22.23 7.38 20.81
CA LEU A 29 -21.17 7.26 19.80
C LEU A 29 -20.39 5.96 19.96
N HIS A 30 -20.12 5.53 21.20
CA HIS A 30 -19.43 4.28 21.50
C HIS A 30 -20.25 3.06 21.06
N SER A 31 -21.54 3.03 21.39
CA SER A 31 -22.45 1.97 20.94
C SER A 31 -22.59 1.90 19.42
N LYS A 32 -22.63 3.04 18.73
CA LYS A 32 -22.61 3.09 17.26
C LYS A 32 -21.30 2.56 16.67
N TRP A 33 -20.17 2.90 17.30
CA TRP A 33 -18.85 2.42 16.89
C TRP A 33 -18.71 0.91 17.09
N GLU A 34 -19.13 0.38 18.24
CA GLU A 34 -19.16 -1.06 18.51
C GLU A 34 -20.06 -1.82 17.53
N ALA A 35 -21.26 -1.29 17.25
CA ALA A 35 -22.17 -1.88 16.27
C ALA A 35 -21.56 -1.89 14.85
N ALA A 36 -20.85 -0.83 14.47
CA ALA A 36 -20.15 -0.76 13.19
C ALA A 36 -18.97 -1.76 13.13
N LEU A 37 -18.23 -1.92 14.23
CA LEU A 37 -17.16 -2.92 14.33
C LEU A 37 -17.69 -4.35 14.24
N LYS A 38 -18.81 -4.65 14.93
CA LYS A 38 -19.48 -5.96 14.85
C LYS A 38 -19.93 -6.27 13.42
N LYS A 39 -20.60 -5.32 12.76
CA LYS A 39 -21.00 -5.46 11.35
C LYS A 39 -19.81 -5.68 10.41
N ARG A 40 -18.70 -4.97 10.63
CA ARG A 40 -17.49 -5.14 9.81
C ARG A 40 -16.85 -6.51 10.01
N LYS A 41 -16.79 -7.01 11.25
CA LYS A 41 -16.30 -8.37 11.56
C LYS A 41 -17.19 -9.43 10.95
N GLU A 42 -18.51 -9.26 11.02
CA GLU A 42 -19.49 -10.16 10.43
C GLU A 42 -19.40 -10.21 8.90
N LEU A 43 -19.26 -9.06 8.24
CA LEU A 43 -19.00 -8.99 6.79
C LEU A 43 -17.67 -9.63 6.41
N ALA A 44 -16.62 -9.49 7.23
CA ALA A 44 -15.33 -10.13 6.97
C ALA A 44 -15.42 -11.66 7.08
N ARG A 45 -16.19 -12.18 8.05
CA ARG A 45 -16.46 -13.63 8.16
C ARG A 45 -17.28 -14.14 7.00
N ARG A 46 -18.33 -13.43 6.61
CA ARG A 46 -19.16 -13.80 5.45
C ARG A 46 -18.36 -13.87 4.14
N ASN A 47 -17.40 -12.97 3.95
CA ASN A 47 -16.51 -13.01 2.78
C ASN A 47 -15.49 -14.17 2.85
N GLN A 48 -15.14 -14.67 4.04
CA GLN A 48 -14.32 -15.88 4.20
C GLN A 48 -15.13 -17.15 3.96
N ASP A 49 -16.38 -17.20 4.43
CA ASP A 49 -17.25 -18.38 4.28
C ASP A 49 -17.72 -18.56 2.83
N GLU A 50 -17.90 -17.48 2.05
CA GLU A 50 -18.21 -17.59 0.60
C GLU A 50 -17.00 -18.01 -0.26
N GLU A 51 -15.75 -17.88 0.24
CA GLU A 51 -14.54 -18.41 -0.43
C GLU A 51 -14.27 -19.89 -0.11
N ALA A 52 -14.80 -20.42 1.01
CA ALA A 52 -14.56 -21.80 1.45
C ALA A 52 -15.51 -22.85 0.83
N VAL A 53 -16.63 -22.43 0.21
CA VAL A 53 -17.66 -23.35 -0.32
C VAL A 53 -17.44 -23.69 -1.82
N VAL A 54 -16.45 -23.10 -2.48
CA VAL A 54 -16.14 -23.34 -3.91
C VAL A 54 -14.97 -24.33 -4.12
N GLU A 55 -14.32 -24.81 -3.05
CA GLU A 55 -13.19 -25.75 -3.12
C GLU A 55 -13.65 -27.21 -2.95
N ASP A 56 -14.49 -27.72 -3.86
CA ASP A 56 -14.58 -29.17 -4.09
C ASP A 56 -14.74 -29.48 -5.58
N SER A 57 -13.62 -29.36 -6.33
CA SER A 57 -13.38 -30.09 -7.57
C SER A 57 -11.94 -29.91 -8.04
N THR A 58 -11.18 -31.01 -7.90
CA THR A 58 -10.03 -31.45 -8.70
C THR A 58 -8.76 -30.59 -8.77
N ASP A 59 -7.72 -31.14 -8.13
CA ASP A 59 -6.35 -31.36 -8.61
C ASP A 59 -5.43 -30.18 -9.02
N THR A 60 -4.30 -30.12 -8.32
CA THR A 60 -2.98 -29.65 -8.78
C THR A 60 -2.83 -28.20 -9.26
N SER A 61 -2.82 -27.20 -8.36
CA SER A 61 -2.22 -25.87 -8.70
C SER A 61 -1.81 -24.96 -7.53
N SER A 62 -1.39 -25.50 -6.38
CA SER A 62 -1.09 -24.68 -5.18
C SER A 62 0.17 -23.77 -5.26
N LYS A 63 0.75 -23.53 -6.44
CA LYS A 63 1.96 -22.69 -6.61
C LYS A 63 1.72 -21.30 -7.23
N ASN A 64 0.49 -20.97 -7.66
CA ASN A 64 0.17 -19.69 -8.33
C ASN A 64 -0.89 -18.80 -7.63
N LYS A 65 -1.24 -19.06 -6.36
CA LYS A 65 -2.31 -18.32 -5.67
C LYS A 65 -1.96 -16.86 -5.27
N ASN A 66 -0.73 -16.39 -5.49
CA ASN A 66 -0.32 -15.00 -5.18
C ASN A 66 -0.55 -14.00 -6.34
N GLY A 67 -0.86 -14.49 -7.54
CA GLY A 67 -1.14 -13.65 -8.73
C GLY A 67 -2.59 -13.15 -8.81
N GLU A 68 -3.52 -13.85 -8.15
CA GLU A 68 -4.97 -13.61 -8.24
C GLU A 68 -5.44 -12.44 -7.38
N PHE A 69 -4.68 -12.03 -6.35
CA PHE A 69 -5.02 -10.88 -5.51
C PHE A 69 -4.94 -9.53 -6.23
N PHE A 70 -4.09 -9.41 -7.25
CA PHE A 70 -3.87 -8.14 -7.96
C PHE A 70 -4.76 -7.99 -9.19
N THR A 71 -5.02 -9.08 -9.94
CA THR A 71 -5.93 -9.07 -11.10
C THR A 71 -7.38 -8.93 -10.66
N SER A 72 -7.80 -9.63 -9.60
CA SER A 72 -9.16 -9.50 -9.03
C SER A 72 -9.40 -8.10 -8.45
N ARG A 73 -8.40 -7.49 -7.83
CA ARG A 73 -8.50 -6.11 -7.32
C ARG A 73 -8.56 -5.08 -8.45
N ALA A 74 -7.83 -5.28 -9.53
CA ALA A 74 -7.91 -4.42 -10.71
C ALA A 74 -9.31 -4.50 -11.37
N ALA A 75 -9.85 -5.70 -11.55
CA ALA A 75 -11.21 -5.90 -12.06
C ALA A 75 -12.26 -5.26 -11.13
N LYS A 76 -12.14 -5.45 -9.82
CA LYS A 76 -13.05 -4.85 -8.83
C LYS A 76 -12.95 -3.32 -8.78
N LEU A 77 -11.77 -2.74 -9.04
CA LEU A 77 -11.61 -1.30 -9.18
C LEU A 77 -12.23 -0.77 -10.47
N ALA A 78 -12.10 -1.49 -11.58
CA ALA A 78 -12.74 -1.15 -12.86
C ALA A 78 -14.27 -1.17 -12.71
N GLU A 79 -14.85 -2.21 -12.11
CA GLU A 79 -16.29 -2.28 -11.82
C GLU A 79 -16.77 -1.13 -10.93
N LEU A 80 -15.96 -0.71 -9.94
CA LEU A 80 -16.31 0.43 -9.08
C LEU A 80 -16.20 1.77 -9.81
N GLN A 81 -15.29 1.91 -10.76
CA GLN A 81 -15.19 3.07 -11.63
C GLN A 81 -16.39 3.15 -12.56
N GLU A 82 -16.75 2.05 -13.23
CA GLU A 82 -17.95 1.95 -14.07
C GLU A 82 -19.23 2.27 -13.28
N LYS A 83 -19.37 1.73 -12.06
CA LYS A 83 -20.51 2.06 -11.18
C LYS A 83 -20.56 3.54 -10.79
N LYS A 84 -19.41 4.19 -10.60
CA LYS A 84 -19.35 5.64 -10.32
C LYS A 84 -19.71 6.46 -11.55
N GLU A 85 -19.22 6.07 -12.72
CA GLU A 85 -19.53 6.72 -13.98
C GLU A 85 -21.00 6.58 -14.35
N ALA A 86 -21.58 5.38 -14.20
CA ALA A 86 -23.01 5.15 -14.38
C ALA A 86 -23.85 6.01 -13.42
N ARG A 87 -23.42 6.16 -12.16
CA ARG A 87 -24.11 7.06 -11.20
C ARG A 87 -24.02 8.52 -11.63
N LYS A 88 -22.87 8.97 -12.15
CA LYS A 88 -22.68 10.33 -12.67
C LYS A 88 -23.57 10.59 -13.88
N GLN A 89 -23.60 9.67 -14.84
CA GLN A 89 -24.48 9.74 -16.01
C GLN A 89 -25.96 9.78 -15.61
N ARG A 90 -26.37 8.97 -14.62
CA ARG A 90 -27.76 9.00 -14.11
C ARG A 90 -28.14 10.33 -13.47
N LEU A 91 -27.21 11.01 -12.81
CA LEU A 91 -27.43 12.35 -12.26
C LEU A 91 -27.51 13.40 -13.37
N GLN A 92 -26.61 13.34 -14.35
CA GLN A 92 -26.64 14.21 -15.52
C GLN A 92 -27.93 14.06 -16.32
N ALA A 93 -28.37 12.83 -16.59
CA ALA A 93 -29.64 12.56 -17.27
C ALA A 93 -30.85 13.11 -16.51
N LYS A 94 -30.83 13.06 -15.17
CA LYS A 94 -31.89 13.68 -14.34
C LYS A 94 -31.86 15.22 -14.44
N GLU A 95 -30.69 15.83 -14.38
CA GLU A 95 -30.55 17.29 -14.55
C GLU A 95 -30.98 17.74 -15.95
N GLU A 96 -30.61 16.98 -16.98
CA GLU A 96 -31.02 17.23 -18.36
C GLU A 96 -32.53 17.07 -18.55
N ALA A 97 -33.14 16.04 -17.95
CA ALA A 97 -34.59 15.88 -17.97
C ALA A 97 -35.31 17.05 -17.30
N ILE A 98 -34.79 17.58 -16.19
CA ILE A 98 -35.33 18.78 -15.53
C ILE A 98 -35.19 19.99 -16.45
N LYS A 99 -34.02 20.19 -17.07
CA LYS A 99 -33.80 21.29 -18.03
C LYS A 99 -34.72 21.20 -19.24
N GLN A 100 -34.90 20.00 -19.81
CA GLN A 100 -35.81 19.77 -20.92
C GLN A 100 -37.27 19.99 -20.53
N HIS A 101 -37.68 19.54 -19.35
CA HIS A 101 -39.02 19.80 -18.83
C HIS A 101 -39.27 21.30 -18.65
N ALA A 102 -38.30 22.04 -18.10
CA ALA A 102 -38.37 23.50 -17.99
C ALA A 102 -38.46 24.18 -19.36
N LYS A 103 -37.65 23.75 -20.34
CA LYS A 103 -37.72 24.26 -21.73
C LYS A 103 -39.06 23.97 -22.38
N ARG A 104 -39.59 22.75 -22.24
CA ARG A 104 -40.92 22.37 -22.76
C ARG A 104 -42.03 23.16 -22.08
N ALA A 105 -41.94 23.43 -20.77
CA ALA A 105 -42.90 24.28 -20.08
C ALA A 105 -42.85 25.73 -20.59
N GLN A 106 -41.65 26.28 -20.81
CA GLN A 106 -41.48 27.60 -21.42
C GLN A 106 -42.04 27.63 -22.85
N GLN A 107 -41.74 26.62 -23.68
CA GLN A 107 -42.27 26.50 -25.04
C GLN A 107 -43.79 26.41 -25.04
N LYS A 108 -44.40 25.56 -24.20
CA LYS A 108 -45.86 25.48 -24.06
C LYS A 108 -46.48 26.80 -23.61
N LEU A 109 -45.80 27.56 -22.74
CA LEU A 109 -46.27 28.89 -22.32
C LEU A 109 -46.19 29.91 -23.46
N LEU A 110 -45.10 29.88 -24.25
CA LEU A 110 -44.95 30.71 -25.44
C LEU A 110 -45.94 30.31 -26.55
N GLU A 111 -46.19 29.03 -26.76
CA GLU A 111 -47.19 28.50 -27.69
C GLU A 111 -48.61 28.88 -27.25
N ARG A 112 -48.92 28.79 -25.95
CA ARG A 112 -50.20 29.26 -25.41
C ARG A 112 -50.36 30.76 -25.57
N ALA A 113 -49.30 31.54 -25.36
CA ALA A 113 -49.30 32.99 -25.60
C ALA A 113 -49.45 33.31 -27.09
N ARG A 114 -48.79 32.56 -27.98
CA ARG A 114 -48.94 32.66 -29.44
C ARG A 114 -50.33 32.24 -29.91
N ALA A 115 -50.93 31.20 -29.31
CA ALA A 115 -52.27 30.75 -29.62
C ALA A 115 -53.35 31.71 -29.09
N SER A 116 -53.13 32.35 -27.93
CA SER A 116 -53.99 33.45 -27.49
C SER A 116 -53.84 34.69 -28.37
N LEU A 117 -52.66 34.93 -28.94
CA LEU A 117 -52.45 35.98 -29.94
C LEU A 117 -53.05 35.60 -31.31
N GLY A 118 -53.04 34.31 -31.64
CA GLY A 118 -53.56 33.72 -32.88
C GLY A 118 -55.09 33.64 -32.93
N LYS A 119 -55.76 33.56 -31.78
CA LYS A 119 -57.23 33.60 -31.68
C LYS A 119 -57.82 35.01 -31.82
N ASP A 120 -56.98 36.04 -31.69
CA ASP A 120 -57.30 37.45 -31.93
C ASP A 120 -56.70 37.96 -33.26
N VAL A 121 -56.53 37.10 -34.25
CA VAL A 121 -56.11 37.52 -35.61
C VAL A 121 -57.33 37.98 -36.39
N GLY A 122 -57.71 39.22 -36.11
CA GLY A 122 -58.64 39.98 -36.94
C GLY A 122 -58.42 41.49 -36.87
N VAL A 123 -57.65 41.99 -35.89
CA VAL A 123 -57.44 43.43 -35.78
C VAL A 123 -55.96 43.70 -35.56
N GLN A 124 -55.32 44.31 -36.55
CA GLN A 124 -54.08 45.06 -36.34
C GLN A 124 -54.38 46.23 -35.38
N ARG A 125 -54.45 45.93 -34.08
CA ARG A 125 -54.54 46.96 -33.04
C ARG A 125 -53.17 47.61 -32.96
N LYS A 126 -53.10 48.85 -33.43
CA LYS A 126 -51.95 49.71 -33.17
C LYS A 126 -51.73 49.71 -31.64
N PRO A 127 -50.51 49.43 -31.16
CA PRO A 127 -50.24 49.34 -29.73
C PRO A 127 -50.68 50.63 -29.06
N THR A 128 -51.50 50.49 -28.03
CA THR A 128 -52.01 51.65 -27.30
C THR A 128 -50.87 52.36 -26.58
N LYS A 129 -50.95 53.68 -26.38
CA LYS A 129 -49.90 54.45 -25.68
C LYS A 129 -49.54 53.85 -24.31
N SER A 130 -50.50 53.23 -23.62
CA SER A 130 -50.30 52.57 -22.34
C SER A 130 -49.54 51.23 -22.46
N GLU A 131 -49.69 50.50 -23.57
CA GLU A 131 -48.89 49.31 -23.87
C GLU A 131 -47.46 49.68 -24.23
N ALA A 132 -47.26 50.73 -25.02
CA ALA A 132 -45.92 51.25 -25.32
C ALA A 132 -45.16 51.64 -24.03
N LEU A 133 -45.83 52.33 -23.09
CA LEU A 133 -45.26 52.66 -21.79
C LEU A 133 -44.98 51.43 -20.91
N ARG A 134 -45.83 50.39 -20.96
CA ARG A 134 -45.59 49.12 -20.26
C ARG A 134 -44.39 48.38 -20.83
N VAL A 135 -44.26 48.32 -22.16
CA VAL A 135 -43.10 47.71 -22.84
C VAL A 135 -41.83 48.48 -22.52
N GLN A 136 -41.89 49.82 -22.54
CA GLN A 136 -40.74 50.66 -22.18
C GLN A 136 -40.33 50.48 -20.71
N LYS A 137 -41.30 50.32 -19.79
CA LYS A 137 -41.04 49.99 -18.38
C LYS A 137 -40.41 48.61 -18.23
N LEU A 138 -40.91 47.59 -18.94
CA LEU A 138 -40.34 46.24 -18.93
C LEU A 138 -38.92 46.22 -19.50
N MET A 139 -38.66 46.95 -20.59
CA MET A 139 -37.32 47.09 -21.18
C MET A 139 -36.37 47.80 -20.21
N ALA A 140 -36.85 48.86 -19.53
CA ALA A 140 -36.07 49.56 -18.52
C ALA A 140 -35.78 48.69 -17.28
N GLU A 141 -36.73 47.86 -16.84
CA GLU A 141 -36.54 46.90 -15.75
C GLU A 141 -35.59 45.77 -16.15
N ALA A 142 -35.70 45.24 -17.38
CA ALA A 142 -34.77 44.26 -17.92
C ALA A 142 -33.33 44.81 -18.01
N ALA A 143 -33.16 46.03 -18.51
CA ALA A 143 -31.86 46.71 -18.57
C ALA A 143 -31.27 46.98 -17.17
N LYS A 144 -32.12 47.25 -16.16
CA LYS A 144 -31.68 47.37 -14.77
C LYS A 144 -31.21 46.04 -14.19
N GLN A 145 -31.95 44.96 -14.44
CA GLN A 145 -31.57 43.61 -14.01
C GLN A 145 -30.27 43.14 -14.67
N GLU A 146 -30.10 43.43 -15.96
CA GLU A 146 -28.88 43.09 -16.70
C GLU A 146 -27.66 43.84 -16.13
N LYS A 147 -27.80 45.14 -15.84
CA LYS A 147 -26.75 45.92 -15.17
C LYS A 147 -26.43 45.41 -13.76
N GLN A 148 -27.42 44.91 -13.03
CA GLN A 148 -27.20 44.29 -11.72
C GLN A 148 -26.44 42.97 -11.85
N ARG A 149 -26.82 42.10 -12.79
CA ARG A 149 -26.10 40.85 -13.08
C ARG A 149 -24.65 41.10 -13.48
N GLN A 150 -24.40 42.06 -14.37
CA GLN A 150 -23.03 42.42 -14.75
C GLN A 150 -22.19 42.95 -13.57
N ARG A 151 -22.80 43.63 -12.60
CA ARG A 151 -22.12 44.06 -11.37
C ARG A 151 -21.82 42.88 -10.45
N GLU A 152 -22.79 41.98 -10.28
CA GLU A 152 -22.64 40.77 -9.48
C GLU A 152 -21.60 39.81 -10.07
N GLU A 153 -21.55 39.65 -11.39
CA GLU A 153 -20.52 38.87 -12.10
C GLU A 153 -19.13 39.47 -11.89
N ARG A 154 -18.96 40.78 -12.06
CA ARG A 154 -17.67 41.46 -11.80
C ARG A 154 -17.23 41.32 -10.35
N GLU A 155 -18.16 41.39 -9.40
CA GLU A 155 -17.85 41.20 -7.98
C GLU A 155 -17.50 39.74 -7.66
N ALA A 156 -18.19 38.78 -8.29
CA ALA A 156 -17.88 37.35 -8.18
C ALA A 156 -16.49 37.04 -8.74
N ASP A 157 -16.15 37.56 -9.91
CA ASP A 157 -14.81 37.43 -10.51
C ASP A 157 -13.73 38.02 -9.61
N ALA A 158 -13.98 39.19 -9.02
CA ALA A 158 -13.06 39.80 -8.07
C ALA A 158 -12.87 38.95 -6.80
N ARG A 159 -13.95 38.33 -6.30
CA ARG A 159 -13.88 37.38 -5.18
C ARG A 159 -13.13 36.11 -5.55
N GLU A 160 -13.30 35.59 -6.76
CA GLU A 160 -12.59 34.42 -7.25
C GLU A 160 -11.08 34.69 -7.38
N ARG A 161 -10.69 35.82 -7.98
CA ARG A 161 -9.28 36.23 -8.06
C ARG A 161 -8.63 36.34 -6.69
N ARG A 162 -9.31 36.94 -5.71
CA ARG A 162 -8.82 37.00 -4.32
C ARG A 162 -8.63 35.61 -3.70
N ARG A 163 -9.53 34.67 -3.97
CA ARG A 163 -9.40 33.28 -3.51
C ARG A 163 -8.24 32.57 -4.21
N GLU A 164 -8.05 32.79 -5.50
CA GLU A 164 -6.95 32.20 -6.25
C GLU A 164 -5.59 32.73 -5.77
N GLU A 165 -5.47 34.03 -5.55
CA GLU A 165 -4.27 34.64 -4.97
C GLU A 165 -3.99 34.12 -3.56
N ALA A 166 -5.03 33.98 -2.72
CA ALA A 166 -4.89 33.37 -1.40
C ALA A 166 -4.40 31.91 -1.51
N ALA A 167 -4.96 31.13 -2.43
CA ALA A 167 -4.51 29.76 -2.68
C ALA A 167 -3.05 29.70 -3.17
N ARG A 168 -2.64 30.63 -4.05
CA ARG A 168 -1.25 30.75 -4.50
C ARG A 168 -0.31 31.08 -3.34
N ARG A 169 -0.70 32.00 -2.45
CA ARG A 169 0.09 32.34 -1.24
C ARG A 169 0.23 31.14 -0.30
N VAL A 170 -0.87 30.42 -0.04
CA VAL A 170 -0.85 29.19 0.78
C VAL A 170 0.07 28.14 0.16
N ARG A 171 -0.05 27.87 -1.14
CA ARG A 171 0.83 26.92 -1.83
C ARG A 171 2.30 27.33 -1.74
N ALA A 172 2.60 28.61 -1.90
CA ALA A 172 3.97 29.13 -1.79
C ALA A 172 4.51 29.02 -0.36
N GLN A 173 3.67 29.26 0.66
CA GLN A 173 4.05 29.09 2.07
C GLN A 173 4.28 27.61 2.42
N VAL A 174 3.39 26.72 1.98
CA VAL A 174 3.57 25.27 2.15
C VAL A 174 4.88 24.83 1.50
N LYS A 175 5.11 25.17 0.23
CA LYS A 175 6.35 24.85 -0.49
C LYS A 175 7.60 25.33 0.25
N ARG A 176 7.58 26.56 0.78
CA ARG A 176 8.68 27.09 1.60
C ARG A 176 8.87 26.30 2.90
N SER A 177 7.79 26.02 3.63
CA SER A 177 7.86 25.25 4.88
C SER A 177 8.31 23.81 4.66
N GLU A 178 7.95 23.20 3.53
CA GLU A 178 8.43 21.87 3.15
C GLU A 178 9.89 21.89 2.73
N GLY A 179 10.33 22.94 2.03
CA GLY A 179 11.75 23.16 1.72
C GLY A 179 12.59 23.19 3.00
N VAL A 180 12.21 24.04 3.96
CA VAL A 180 12.90 24.13 5.26
C VAL A 180 12.86 22.79 6.02
N ARG A 181 11.73 22.09 6.02
CA ARG A 181 11.63 20.75 6.65
C ARG A 181 12.56 19.74 5.99
N ARG A 182 12.67 19.78 4.66
CA ARG A 182 13.54 18.88 3.89
C ARG A 182 15.02 19.22 4.13
N GLU A 183 15.38 20.50 4.13
CA GLU A 183 16.75 20.96 4.39
C GLU A 183 17.21 20.63 5.82
N ASN A 184 16.32 20.74 6.81
CA ASN A 184 16.65 20.44 8.21
C ASN A 184 16.67 18.94 8.55
N TYR A 185 16.22 18.06 7.64
CA TYR A 185 16.19 16.63 7.87
C TYR A 185 17.44 15.97 7.30
N SER A 186 18.18 15.27 8.15
CA SER A 186 19.46 14.63 7.78
C SER A 186 19.32 13.29 7.05
N GLY A 187 18.09 12.86 6.75
CA GLY A 187 17.83 11.59 6.07
C GLY A 187 17.43 11.76 4.61
N ASN A 188 17.41 10.65 3.87
CA ASN A 188 17.02 10.65 2.46
C ASN A 188 15.50 10.61 2.32
N PHE A 189 14.93 11.55 1.57
CA PHE A 189 13.51 11.52 1.19
C PHE A 189 13.34 10.66 -0.06
N VAL A 190 12.55 9.60 0.04
CA VAL A 190 12.12 8.85 -1.13
C VAL A 190 10.81 9.45 -1.62
N ASP A 191 10.87 10.19 -2.71
CA ASP A 191 9.66 10.70 -3.36
C ASP A 191 8.86 9.52 -3.94
N LEU A 192 7.53 9.62 -3.89
CA LEU A 192 6.64 8.52 -4.30
C LEU A 192 6.84 8.07 -5.75
N LYS A 193 7.38 8.94 -6.60
CA LYS A 193 7.67 8.66 -8.01
C LYS A 193 8.93 7.80 -8.19
N ASP A 194 9.85 7.86 -7.23
CA ASP A 194 11.16 7.22 -7.31
C ASP A 194 11.18 5.87 -6.58
N LEU A 195 10.11 5.53 -5.84
CA LEU A 195 9.95 4.25 -5.15
C LEU A 195 10.22 3.05 -6.06
N ASP A 196 9.72 3.07 -7.29
CA ASP A 196 9.93 1.97 -8.25
C ASP A 196 11.38 1.87 -8.73
N ALA A 197 12.06 3.01 -8.86
CA ALA A 197 13.48 3.03 -9.23
C ALA A 197 14.34 2.49 -8.07
N VAL A 198 14.10 2.98 -6.85
CA VAL A 198 14.78 2.53 -5.63
C VAL A 198 14.54 1.04 -5.37
N ALA A 199 13.32 0.54 -5.61
CA ALA A 199 13.00 -0.87 -5.48
C ALA A 199 13.78 -1.73 -6.49
N LYS A 200 13.88 -1.28 -7.74
CA LYS A 200 14.66 -1.97 -8.78
C LYS A 200 16.16 -1.96 -8.48
N GLU A 201 16.69 -0.86 -7.95
CA GLU A 201 18.09 -0.76 -7.53
C GLU A 201 18.39 -1.72 -6.38
N LYS A 202 17.58 -1.72 -5.32
CA LYS A 202 17.73 -2.70 -4.22
C LYS A 202 17.62 -4.14 -4.69
N ALA A 203 16.73 -4.43 -5.64
CA ALA A 203 16.62 -5.77 -6.22
C ALA A 203 17.88 -6.17 -7.00
N ARG A 204 18.54 -5.22 -7.68
CA ARG A 204 19.81 -5.46 -8.38
C ARG A 204 20.95 -5.68 -7.39
N GLU A 205 21.03 -4.87 -6.34
CA GLU A 205 22.02 -5.02 -5.25
C GLU A 205 21.88 -6.39 -4.57
N GLN A 206 20.66 -6.79 -4.23
CA GLN A 206 20.41 -8.12 -3.63
C GLN A 206 20.84 -9.24 -4.57
N ARG A 207 20.54 -9.15 -5.87
CA ARG A 207 21.00 -10.15 -6.86
C ARG A 207 22.52 -10.22 -6.94
N GLN A 208 23.21 -9.08 -6.88
CA GLN A 208 24.68 -9.05 -6.84
C GLN A 208 25.20 -9.68 -5.54
N GLN A 209 24.64 -9.33 -4.39
CA GLN A 209 24.99 -9.93 -3.10
C GLN A 209 24.82 -11.46 -3.10
N PHE A 210 23.73 -11.97 -3.69
CA PHE A 210 23.53 -13.41 -3.83
C PHE A 210 24.58 -14.05 -4.74
N LYS A 211 24.92 -13.43 -5.87
CA LYS A 211 25.99 -13.93 -6.76
C LYS A 211 27.33 -13.97 -6.04
N ASP A 212 27.68 -12.91 -5.31
CA ASP A 212 28.93 -12.83 -4.57
C ASP A 212 28.97 -13.86 -3.43
N ALA A 213 27.85 -14.07 -2.74
CA ALA A 213 27.73 -15.10 -1.72
C ALA A 213 27.91 -16.52 -2.29
N ILE A 214 27.34 -16.80 -3.47
CA ILE A 214 27.52 -18.06 -4.18
C ILE A 214 29.00 -18.23 -4.58
N ALA A 215 29.64 -17.19 -5.10
CA ALA A 215 31.06 -17.24 -5.48
C ALA A 215 31.95 -17.55 -4.27
N ARG A 216 31.76 -16.83 -3.15
CA ARG A 216 32.49 -17.09 -1.89
C ARG A 216 32.25 -18.49 -1.35
N ASN A 217 31.02 -19.01 -1.44
CA ASN A 217 30.71 -20.37 -1.02
C ASN A 217 31.41 -21.41 -1.90
N LYS A 218 31.40 -21.20 -3.23
CA LYS A 218 32.11 -22.05 -4.19
C LYS A 218 33.61 -22.07 -3.90
N GLU A 219 34.22 -20.92 -3.66
CA GLU A 219 35.62 -20.81 -3.25
C GLU A 219 35.89 -21.57 -1.95
N LYS A 220 35.03 -21.40 -0.94
CA LYS A 220 35.14 -22.13 0.33
C LYS A 220 35.05 -23.65 0.15
N LEU A 221 34.15 -24.14 -0.71
CA LEU A 221 34.02 -25.56 -1.02
C LEU A 221 35.23 -26.09 -1.79
N LEU A 222 35.75 -25.33 -2.75
CA LEU A 222 36.96 -25.71 -3.48
C LEU A 222 38.19 -25.74 -2.57
N ALA A 223 38.33 -24.75 -1.69
CA ALA A 223 39.39 -24.72 -0.68
C ALA A 223 39.27 -25.91 0.29
N ALA A 224 38.05 -26.23 0.76
CA ALA A 224 37.81 -27.39 1.60
C ALA A 224 38.08 -28.72 0.86
N ALA A 225 37.78 -28.78 -0.44
CA ALA A 225 38.07 -29.94 -1.27
C ALA A 225 39.58 -30.12 -1.49
N ALA A 226 40.31 -29.03 -1.71
CA ALA A 226 41.77 -29.05 -1.83
C ALA A 226 42.47 -29.37 -0.51
N ALA A 227 41.92 -28.93 0.63
CA ALA A 227 42.44 -29.24 1.96
C ALA A 227 42.10 -30.66 2.45
N ARG A 228 41.26 -31.41 1.73
CA ARG A 228 40.99 -32.81 2.08
C ARG A 228 42.24 -33.63 1.79
N PRO A 229 42.78 -34.36 2.78
CA PRO A 229 43.97 -35.17 2.56
C PRO A 229 43.68 -36.24 1.53
N SER A 230 44.62 -36.40 0.59
CA SER A 230 44.51 -37.38 -0.49
C SER A 230 44.50 -38.80 0.07
N LEU A 231 44.01 -39.76 -0.72
CA LEU A 231 44.01 -41.17 -0.29
C LEU A 231 45.43 -41.64 0.05
N MET A 232 46.42 -41.22 -0.73
CA MET A 232 47.84 -41.54 -0.49
C MET A 232 48.39 -40.87 0.78
N GLU A 233 48.02 -39.62 1.06
CA GLU A 233 48.35 -38.96 2.32
C GLU A 233 47.71 -39.67 3.52
N ARG A 234 46.45 -40.11 3.38
CA ARG A 234 45.79 -40.92 4.42
C ARG A 234 46.51 -42.23 4.64
N PHE A 235 46.86 -42.97 3.58
CA PHE A 235 47.61 -44.21 3.71
C PHE A 235 48.98 -44.00 4.37
N THR A 236 49.75 -43.00 3.92
CA THR A 236 51.08 -42.72 4.51
C THR A 236 50.99 -42.30 5.97
N THR A 237 49.98 -41.51 6.36
CA THR A 237 49.76 -41.18 7.78
C THR A 237 49.33 -42.39 8.61
N THR A 238 48.49 -43.29 8.07
CA THR A 238 48.12 -44.55 8.74
C THR A 238 49.33 -45.47 8.90
N VAL A 239 50.15 -45.63 7.86
CA VAL A 239 51.40 -46.41 7.93
C VAL A 239 52.34 -45.83 8.98
N LYS A 240 52.56 -44.50 9.00
CA LYS A 240 53.36 -43.85 10.05
C LYS A 240 52.79 -44.06 11.46
N ARG A 241 51.46 -44.01 11.62
CA ARG A 241 50.81 -44.31 12.91
C ARG A 241 51.02 -45.76 13.32
N GLU A 242 50.93 -46.69 12.37
CA GLU A 242 51.19 -48.11 12.62
C GLU A 242 52.66 -48.37 12.97
N THR A 243 53.62 -47.72 12.31
CA THR A 243 55.03 -47.84 12.67
C THR A 243 55.32 -47.27 14.05
N HIS A 244 54.77 -46.10 14.39
CA HIS A 244 54.88 -45.56 15.76
C HIS A 244 54.23 -46.49 16.80
N ARG A 245 53.09 -47.10 16.47
CA ARG A 245 52.44 -48.08 17.36
C ARG A 245 53.28 -49.34 17.54
N ARG A 246 53.88 -49.86 16.46
CA ARG A 246 54.80 -51.01 16.52
C ARG A 246 56.03 -50.68 17.34
N SER A 247 56.67 -49.54 17.11
CA SER A 247 57.82 -49.07 17.89
C SER A 247 57.49 -48.86 19.37
N ALA A 248 56.32 -48.31 19.69
CA ALA A 248 55.87 -48.17 21.08
C ALA A 248 55.63 -49.53 21.75
N LEU A 249 55.02 -50.50 21.03
CA LEU A 249 54.83 -51.85 21.53
C LEU A 249 56.16 -52.58 21.71
N GLU A 250 57.08 -52.45 20.75
CA GLU A 250 58.44 -52.99 20.83
C GLU A 250 59.17 -52.41 22.05
N ALA A 251 59.07 -51.09 22.29
CA ALA A 251 59.67 -50.48 23.48
C ALA A 251 59.08 -51.02 24.78
N VAL A 252 57.76 -51.24 24.84
CA VAL A 252 57.07 -51.86 26.00
C VAL A 252 57.52 -53.30 26.19
N VAL A 253 57.59 -54.08 25.11
CA VAL A 253 58.01 -55.47 25.11
C VAL A 253 59.48 -55.57 25.56
N LYS A 254 60.37 -54.73 25.01
CA LYS A 254 61.75 -54.60 25.46
C LYS A 254 61.83 -54.24 26.94
N THR A 255 61.04 -53.27 27.44
CA THR A 255 61.08 -52.91 28.87
C THR A 255 60.57 -54.03 29.78
N VAL A 256 59.57 -54.80 29.36
CA VAL A 256 59.08 -55.96 30.12
C VAL A 256 60.13 -57.07 30.11
N PHE A 257 60.71 -57.40 28.97
CA PHE A 257 61.77 -58.40 28.88
C PHE A 257 63.01 -58.00 29.68
N HIS A 258 63.49 -56.75 29.61
CA HIS A 258 64.64 -56.28 30.39
C HIS A 258 64.42 -56.36 31.92
N LYS A 259 63.19 -56.15 32.41
CA LYS A 259 62.88 -56.16 33.85
C LYS A 259 62.56 -57.55 34.39
N ASP A 260 61.90 -58.38 33.59
CA ASP A 260 61.20 -59.59 34.05
C ASP A 260 61.59 -60.86 33.25
N LEU A 261 62.74 -60.86 32.55
CA LEU A 261 63.22 -61.99 31.73
C LEU A 261 63.30 -63.31 32.53
N SER A 262 63.63 -63.24 33.82
CA SER A 262 63.66 -64.40 34.71
C SER A 262 62.28 -64.95 35.07
N THR A 263 61.24 -64.11 35.10
CA THR A 263 59.85 -64.54 35.41
C THR A 263 59.10 -65.08 34.20
N LEU A 264 59.59 -64.80 32.99
CA LEU A 264 59.03 -65.29 31.72
C LEU A 264 59.61 -66.64 31.28
N LYS A 265 60.57 -67.19 32.03
CA LYS A 265 61.21 -68.48 31.77
C LYS A 265 60.18 -69.62 31.88
N GLY A 266 59.85 -70.24 30.74
CA GLY A 266 58.87 -71.32 30.62
C GLY A 266 57.50 -70.93 30.05
N VAL A 267 57.26 -69.63 29.80
CA VAL A 267 56.06 -69.15 29.08
C VAL A 267 56.33 -69.02 27.58
N LEU A 268 57.56 -68.63 27.21
CA LEU A 268 58.02 -68.55 25.82
C LEU A 268 58.62 -69.88 25.37
N THR A 269 58.42 -70.23 24.11
CA THR A 269 59.12 -71.37 23.48
C THR A 269 60.63 -71.09 23.40
N ASP A 270 61.44 -72.14 23.27
CA ASP A 270 62.90 -72.00 23.30
C ASP A 270 63.40 -71.04 22.18
N ASP A 271 62.79 -71.09 20.99
CA ASP A 271 63.07 -70.19 19.86
C ASP A 271 62.73 -68.71 20.18
N GLU A 272 61.62 -68.47 20.89
CA GLU A 272 61.20 -67.12 21.30
C GLU A 272 62.06 -66.58 22.46
N GLN A 273 62.59 -67.46 23.32
CA GLN A 273 63.52 -67.08 24.39
C GLN A 273 64.89 -66.70 23.84
N GLU A 274 65.37 -67.37 22.78
CA GLU A 274 66.60 -66.98 22.09
C GLU A 274 66.43 -65.62 21.41
N LEU A 275 65.31 -65.40 20.71
CA LEU A 275 65.01 -64.12 20.09
C LEU A 275 64.91 -62.97 21.12
N ALA A 276 64.28 -63.21 22.27
CA ALA A 276 64.18 -62.21 23.34
C ALA A 276 65.55 -61.88 23.97
N LYS A 277 66.45 -62.87 24.09
CA LYS A 277 67.82 -62.64 24.56
C LYS A 277 68.65 -61.87 23.53
N GLU A 278 68.51 -62.20 22.25
CA GLU A 278 69.19 -61.50 21.15
C GLU A 278 68.74 -60.03 21.07
N MET A 279 67.44 -59.76 21.22
CA MET A 279 66.89 -58.40 21.25
C MET A 279 67.34 -57.56 22.46
N VAL A 280 67.69 -58.19 23.59
CA VAL A 280 68.24 -57.51 24.77
C VAL A 280 69.75 -57.30 24.63
N ALA A 281 70.47 -58.29 24.10
CA ALA A 281 71.92 -58.22 23.92
C ALA A 281 72.37 -57.20 22.86
N VAL A 282 71.57 -56.96 21.82
CA VAL A 282 71.88 -55.98 20.76
C VAL A 282 71.83 -54.52 21.25
N ASP A 283 71.23 -54.23 22.40
CA ASP A 283 71.14 -52.87 22.98
C ASP A 283 72.21 -52.60 24.08
N ASP A 284 73.03 -53.59 24.47
CA ASP A 284 74.10 -53.47 25.49
C ASP A 284 75.52 -53.19 24.90
N ASP A 285 75.64 -53.11 23.56
CA ASP A 285 76.82 -52.66 22.78
C ASP A 285 76.58 -51.28 22.14
#